data_AF-A0A1V4UYB3-F1
#
_entry.id   AF-A0A1V4UYB3-F1
#
_cell.length_a   1.000
_cell.length_b   1.000
_cell.length_c   1.000
_cell.angle_alpha   90.00
_cell.angle_beta   90.00
_cell.angle_gamma   90.00
#
_symmetry.space_group_name_H-M   'P 1'
#
loop_
_entity.id
_entity.type
_entity.pdbx_description
1 polymer ?
#
loop_
_entity_poly.entity_id
_entity_poly.type
_entity_poly.pdbx_seq_one_letter_code
_entity_poly.pdbx_strand_id
1 'polypeptide(L)'
;MIADSATIVVPADLLQSLQSQVEELQAALQDAQRGRISTAQDVQDLQAQNVALKRELKANSEAIDLIRSASPATTALRMDDAFEAIDEIDCRLARVERRPQTVPGGKTAARLTQMKEILRQRGSLTFAELRRSMDLAPSELTRLLQVADHRSIEIFYRPGDHRQKVIRLKAQIR
;
A
#
# COMPACT_ATOMS: atom_id res chain seq x y z
N MET A 1 -93.63 61.06 -10.62
CA MET A 1 -92.37 60.44 -11.05
C MET A 1 -92.13 59.24 -10.16
N ILE A 2 -92.50 58.05 -10.63
CA ILE A 2 -92.24 56.78 -9.92
C ILE A 2 -91.27 56.04 -10.83
N ALA A 3 -90.08 55.74 -10.30
CA ALA A 3 -89.03 55.05 -11.03
C ALA A 3 -89.48 53.61 -11.32
N ASP A 4 -89.46 53.23 -12.60
CA ASP A 4 -89.58 51.82 -13.01
C ASP A 4 -88.41 51.03 -12.42
N SER A 5 -88.70 50.25 -11.39
CA SER A 5 -87.78 49.26 -10.85
C SER A 5 -87.72 48.06 -11.78
N ALA A 6 -86.78 48.10 -12.73
CA ALA A 6 -86.45 46.96 -13.59
C ALA A 6 -86.10 45.75 -12.72
N THR A 7 -86.99 44.76 -12.70
CA THR A 7 -86.79 43.51 -11.96
C THR A 7 -85.92 42.59 -12.81
N ILE A 8 -84.64 42.51 -12.49
CA ILE A 8 -83.69 41.66 -13.22
C ILE A 8 -83.91 40.20 -12.77
N VAL A 9 -84.44 39.37 -13.66
CA VAL A 9 -84.60 37.93 -13.44
C VAL A 9 -83.30 37.24 -13.83
N VAL A 10 -82.56 36.73 -12.83
CA VAL A 10 -81.33 35.96 -13.06
C VAL A 10 -81.70 34.48 -13.22
N PRO A 11 -81.25 33.80 -14.29
CA PRO A 11 -81.51 32.37 -14.48
C PRO A 11 -80.89 31.52 -13.38
N ALA A 12 -81.65 30.56 -12.84
CA ALA A 12 -81.19 29.66 -11.77
C ALA A 12 -79.96 28.83 -12.17
N ASP A 13 -79.88 28.41 -13.43
CA ASP A 13 -78.75 27.65 -13.98
C ASP A 13 -77.43 28.44 -13.91
N LEU A 14 -77.51 29.76 -14.10
CA LEU A 14 -76.37 30.67 -14.00
C LEU A 14 -75.88 30.78 -12.54
N LEU A 15 -76.80 30.85 -11.58
CA LEU A 15 -76.46 30.87 -10.16
C LEU A 15 -75.84 29.55 -9.71
N GLN A 16 -76.35 28.42 -10.20
CA GLN A 16 -75.83 27.10 -9.86
C GLN A 16 -74.44 26.86 -10.48
N SER A 17 -74.22 27.31 -11.71
CA SER A 17 -72.89 27.29 -12.34
C SER A 17 -71.89 28.17 -11.60
N LEU A 18 -72.29 29.37 -11.18
CA LEU A 18 -71.44 30.27 -10.40
C LEU A 18 -71.10 29.67 -9.04
N GLN A 19 -72.07 29.02 -8.39
CA GLN A 19 -71.84 28.35 -7.11
C GLN A 19 -70.83 27.20 -7.25
N SER A 20 -70.96 26.36 -8.28
CA SER A 20 -69.99 25.29 -8.57
C SER A 20 -68.59 25.85 -8.81
N GLN A 21 -68.46 26.94 -9.57
CA GLN A 21 -67.17 27.59 -9.81
C GLN A 21 -66.56 28.18 -8.53
N VAL A 22 -67.39 28.74 -7.64
CA VAL A 22 -66.93 29.25 -6.34
C VAL A 22 -66.42 28.10 -5.46
N GLU A 23 -67.12 26.96 -5.44
CA GLU A 23 -66.70 25.77 -4.69
C GLU A 23 -65.38 25.19 -5.23
N GLU A 24 -65.23 25.10 -6.55
CA GLU A 24 -63.97 24.70 -7.20
C GLU A 24 -62.81 25.65 -6.88
N LEU A 25 -63.04 26.97 -6.95
CA LEU A 25 -62.03 27.97 -6.61
C LEU A 25 -61.64 27.90 -5.12
N GLN A 26 -62.60 27.64 -4.23
CA GLN A 26 -62.32 27.45 -2.82
C GLN A 26 -61.46 26.20 -2.57
N ALA A 27 -61.77 25.09 -3.24
CA ALA A 27 -60.98 23.87 -3.16
C ALA A 27 -59.54 24.08 -3.68
N ALA A 28 -59.39 24.71 -4.85
CA ALA A 28 -58.09 25.03 -5.43
C ALA A 28 -57.26 25.97 -4.53
N LEU A 29 -57.91 26.95 -3.90
CA LEU A 29 -57.26 27.89 -2.99
C LEU A 29 -56.79 27.20 -1.70
N GLN A 30 -57.58 26.26 -1.16
CA GLN A 30 -57.16 25.45 -0.01
C GLN A 30 -55.97 24.55 -0.36
N ASP A 31 -55.99 23.91 -1.52
CA ASP A 31 -54.89 23.06 -1.97
C ASP A 31 -53.60 23.87 -2.18
N ALA A 32 -53.69 25.02 -2.84
CA ALA A 32 -52.58 25.95 -2.99
C ALA A 32 -52.02 26.43 -1.64
N GLN A 33 -52.89 26.68 -0.65
CA GLN A 33 -52.46 27.04 0.71
C GLN A 33 -51.72 25.88 1.39
N ARG A 34 -52.19 24.65 1.25
CA ARG A 34 -51.49 23.45 1.78
C ARG A 34 -50.12 23.28 1.13
N GLY A 35 -50.04 23.38 -0.20
CA GLY A 35 -48.78 23.34 -0.92
C GLY A 35 -47.80 24.43 -0.47
N ARG A 36 -48.32 25.66 -0.25
CA ARG A 36 -47.52 26.78 0.27
C ARG A 36 -46.96 26.52 1.67
N ILE A 37 -47.75 25.91 2.56
CA ILE A 37 -47.29 25.54 3.91
C ILE A 37 -46.21 24.45 3.84
N SER A 38 -46.43 23.42 3.02
CA SER A 38 -45.45 22.33 2.83
C SER A 38 -44.12 22.88 2.29
N THR A 39 -44.17 23.65 1.21
CA THR A 39 -42.97 24.26 0.62
C THR A 39 -42.25 25.21 1.57
N ALA A 40 -42.99 25.95 2.40
CA ALA A 40 -42.38 26.79 3.43
C ALA A 40 -41.63 25.96 4.50
N GLN A 41 -42.17 24.81 4.89
CA GLN A 41 -41.50 23.88 5.81
C GLN A 41 -40.23 23.31 5.17
N ASP A 42 -40.31 22.84 3.92
CA ASP A 42 -39.15 22.31 3.20
C ASP A 42 -38.01 23.35 3.09
N VAL A 43 -38.36 24.61 2.81
CA VAL A 43 -37.39 25.71 2.75
C VAL A 43 -36.76 25.96 4.12
N GLN A 44 -37.54 25.90 5.20
CA GLN A 44 -37.03 26.09 6.56
C GLN A 44 -36.05 24.98 6.95
N ASP A 45 -36.37 23.72 6.61
CA ASP A 45 -35.51 22.57 6.88
C ASP A 45 -34.20 22.66 6.07
N LEU A 46 -34.29 23.00 4.79
CA LEU A 46 -33.11 23.23 3.95
C LEU A 46 -32.24 24.39 4.45
N GLN A 47 -32.84 25.45 5.00
CA GLN A 47 -32.09 26.54 5.62
C GLN A 47 -31.36 26.07 6.88
N ALA A 48 -32.01 25.27 7.73
CA ALA A 48 -31.40 24.70 8.92
C ALA A 48 -30.20 23.79 8.56
N GLN A 49 -30.36 22.92 7.57
CA GLN A 49 -29.29 22.05 7.06
C GLN A 49 -28.12 22.86 6.49
N ASN A 50 -28.40 23.90 5.70
CA ASN A 50 -27.36 24.79 5.16
C ASN A 50 -26.57 25.49 6.27
N VAL A 51 -27.23 25.92 7.34
CA VAL A 51 -26.55 26.53 8.50
C VAL A 51 -25.64 25.51 9.19
N ALA A 52 -26.09 24.27 9.37
CA ALA A 52 -25.27 23.20 9.94
C ALA A 52 -24.03 22.91 9.08
N LEU A 53 -24.22 22.69 7.77
CA LEU A 53 -23.12 22.42 6.83
C LEU A 53 -22.11 23.58 6.77
N LYS A 54 -22.57 24.84 6.83
CA LYS A 54 -21.67 26.00 6.89
C LYS A 54 -20.81 26.01 8.14
N ARG A 55 -21.34 25.57 9.30
CA ARG A 55 -20.57 25.46 10.54
C ARG A 55 -19.52 24.36 10.44
N GLU A 56 -19.89 23.19 9.91
CA GLU A 56 -18.95 22.08 9.69
C GLU A 56 -17.84 22.45 8.71
N LEU A 57 -18.19 23.10 7.60
CA LEU A 57 -17.21 23.55 6.61
C LEU A 57 -16.22 24.55 7.22
N LYS A 58 -16.72 25.47 8.06
CA LYS A 58 -15.85 26.41 8.79
C LYS A 58 -14.91 25.68 9.75
N ALA A 59 -15.43 24.75 10.55
CA ALA A 59 -14.62 23.97 11.48
C ALA A 59 -13.54 23.14 10.77
N ASN A 60 -13.87 22.52 9.63
CA ASN A 60 -12.92 21.79 8.81
C ASN A 60 -11.86 22.71 8.19
N SER A 61 -12.26 23.91 7.72
CA SER A 61 -11.31 24.91 7.22
C SER A 61 -10.32 25.32 8.32
N GLU A 62 -10.81 25.62 9.53
CA GLU A 62 -9.98 25.97 10.68
C GLU A 62 -9.03 24.82 11.05
N ALA A 63 -9.48 23.56 10.99
CA ALA A 63 -8.63 22.40 11.21
C ALA A 63 -7.53 22.26 10.14
N ILE A 64 -7.87 22.48 8.87
CA ILE A 64 -6.90 22.47 7.76
C ILE A 64 -5.87 23.59 7.94
N ASP A 65 -6.30 24.79 8.31
CA ASP A 65 -5.42 25.93 8.54
C ASP A 65 -4.51 25.69 9.76
N LEU A 66 -5.02 25.03 10.81
CA LEU A 66 -4.20 24.59 11.94
C LEU A 66 -3.14 23.56 11.51
N ILE A 67 -3.50 22.58 10.68
CA ILE A 67 -2.54 21.59 10.16
C ILE A 67 -1.48 22.28 9.29
N ARG A 68 -1.89 23.21 8.42
CA ARG A 68 -0.96 23.97 7.56
C ARG A 68 -0.02 24.86 8.38
N SER A 69 -0.53 25.55 9.39
CA SER A 69 0.27 26.42 10.26
C SER A 69 1.15 25.66 11.26
N ALA A 70 0.74 24.44 11.67
CA ALA A 70 1.59 23.53 12.44
C ALA A 70 2.67 22.83 11.58
N SER A 71 2.50 22.82 10.25
CA SER A 71 3.39 22.12 9.31
C SER A 71 3.80 22.98 8.09
N PRO A 72 4.30 24.23 8.25
CA PRO A 72 4.88 24.97 7.14
C PRO A 72 6.22 24.34 6.69
N ALA A 73 6.89 23.64 7.60
CA ALA A 73 8.17 22.97 7.33
C ALA A 73 7.98 21.59 6.69
N THR A 74 7.07 20.75 7.20
CA THR A 74 7.08 19.31 6.89
C THR A 74 6.46 18.90 5.55
N THR A 75 5.87 19.79 4.75
CA THR A 75 5.36 19.37 3.42
C THR A 75 6.32 19.74 2.30
N ALA A 76 6.98 20.90 2.38
CA ALA A 76 8.02 21.31 1.45
C ALA A 76 9.37 20.63 1.76
N LEU A 77 9.80 20.60 3.04
CA LEU A 77 11.02 19.87 3.43
C LEU A 77 10.89 18.38 3.15
N ARG A 78 9.70 17.76 3.33
CA ARG A 78 9.54 16.34 2.98
C ARG A 78 9.68 16.04 1.50
N MET A 79 9.43 16.99 0.60
CA MET A 79 9.63 16.74 -0.82
C MET A 79 11.11 16.87 -1.17
N ASP A 80 11.77 17.95 -0.75
CA ASP A 80 13.20 18.14 -1.01
C ASP A 80 14.05 17.08 -0.30
N ASP A 81 13.75 16.75 0.95
CA ASP A 81 14.40 15.66 1.71
C ASP A 81 14.11 14.29 1.07
N ALA A 82 12.93 14.08 0.47
CA ALA A 82 12.61 12.84 -0.22
C ALA A 82 13.34 12.75 -1.56
N PHE A 83 13.48 13.84 -2.31
CA PHE A 83 14.27 13.87 -3.53
C PHE A 83 15.75 13.64 -3.24
N GLU A 84 16.29 14.27 -2.19
CA GLU A 84 17.68 14.07 -1.77
C GLU A 84 17.92 12.63 -1.25
N ALA A 85 16.94 12.04 -0.54
CA ALA A 85 17.00 10.64 -0.14
C ALA A 85 16.90 9.68 -1.33
N ILE A 86 16.10 9.99 -2.34
CA ILE A 86 16.01 9.22 -3.60
C ILE A 86 17.35 9.28 -4.34
N ASP A 87 17.94 10.47 -4.49
CA ASP A 87 19.24 10.64 -5.13
C ASP A 87 20.37 9.94 -4.36
N GLU A 88 20.32 9.94 -3.02
CA GLU A 88 21.25 9.17 -2.18
C GLU A 88 21.06 7.66 -2.39
N ILE A 89 19.82 7.18 -2.44
CA ILE A 89 19.49 5.77 -2.70
C ILE A 89 19.98 5.36 -4.09
N ASP A 90 19.77 6.18 -5.12
CA ASP A 90 20.20 5.93 -6.49
C ASP A 90 21.73 5.95 -6.61
N CYS A 91 22.40 6.91 -5.95
CA CYS A 91 23.86 6.92 -5.85
C CYS A 91 24.40 5.69 -5.12
N ARG A 92 23.71 5.22 -4.08
CA ARG A 92 24.07 4.00 -3.35
C ARG A 92 23.83 2.76 -4.20
N LEU A 93 22.70 2.65 -4.90
CA LEU A 93 22.39 1.58 -5.85
C LEU A 93 23.42 1.52 -6.96
N ALA A 94 23.76 2.64 -7.60
CA ALA A 94 24.79 2.71 -8.62
C ALA A 94 26.18 2.26 -8.09
N ARG A 95 26.49 2.53 -6.81
CA ARG A 95 27.71 2.03 -6.15
C ARG A 95 27.64 0.53 -5.82
N VAL A 96 26.46 -0.01 -5.54
CA VAL A 96 26.26 -1.45 -5.31
C VAL A 96 26.31 -2.22 -6.64
N GLU A 97 25.69 -1.70 -7.70
CA GLU A 97 25.68 -2.31 -9.03
C GLU A 97 27.06 -2.30 -9.71
N ARG A 98 27.88 -1.27 -9.46
CA ARG A 98 29.26 -1.20 -9.97
C ARG A 98 30.27 -1.97 -9.14
N ARG A 99 29.91 -2.46 -7.94
CA ARG A 99 30.77 -3.38 -7.20
C ARG A 99 30.47 -4.79 -7.69
N PRO A 100 31.45 -5.55 -8.22
CA PRO A 100 31.24 -6.97 -8.39
C PRO A 100 30.88 -7.53 -7.01
N GLN A 101 29.67 -8.12 -6.89
CA GLN A 101 29.19 -8.77 -5.67
C GLN A 101 30.20 -9.83 -5.24
N THR A 102 31.16 -9.43 -4.42
CA THR A 102 31.93 -10.36 -3.63
C THR A 102 31.15 -10.54 -2.33
N VAL A 103 30.17 -11.42 -2.40
CA VAL A 103 29.45 -11.92 -1.23
C VAL A 103 30.51 -12.29 -0.18
N PRO A 104 30.42 -11.83 1.08
CA PRO A 104 31.31 -12.30 2.14
C PRO A 104 31.17 -13.82 2.23
N GLY A 105 32.19 -14.56 1.81
CA GLY A 105 32.16 -16.02 1.70
C GLY A 105 32.10 -16.59 0.28
N GLY A 106 31.95 -15.79 -0.78
CA GLY A 106 31.89 -16.27 -2.18
C GLY A 106 33.13 -17.06 -2.62
N LYS A 107 34.34 -16.60 -2.23
CA LYS A 107 35.59 -17.34 -2.48
C LYS A 107 35.63 -18.66 -1.72
N THR A 108 35.15 -18.70 -0.48
CA THR A 108 35.11 -19.92 0.33
C THR A 108 34.08 -20.90 -0.22
N ALA A 109 32.90 -20.42 -0.60
CA ALA A 109 31.85 -21.23 -1.22
C ALA A 109 32.31 -21.82 -2.56
N ALA A 110 32.97 -21.02 -3.41
CA ALA A 110 33.56 -21.50 -4.66
C ALA A 110 34.63 -22.57 -4.41
N ARG A 111 35.52 -22.35 -3.42
CA ARG A 111 36.53 -23.36 -3.00
C ARG A 111 35.87 -24.63 -2.47
N LEU A 112 34.77 -24.54 -1.72
CA LEU A 112 34.01 -25.70 -1.24
C LEU A 112 33.37 -26.48 -2.38
N THR A 113 32.78 -25.79 -3.36
CA THR A 113 32.21 -26.42 -4.57
C THR A 113 33.30 -27.12 -5.38
N GLN A 114 34.44 -26.46 -5.60
CA GLN A 114 35.60 -27.04 -6.28
C GLN A 114 36.14 -28.29 -5.56
N MET A 115 36.23 -28.24 -4.22
CA MET A 115 36.64 -29.39 -3.41
C MET A 115 35.68 -30.57 -3.56
N LYS A 116 34.37 -30.33 -3.51
CA LYS A 116 33.35 -31.37 -3.72
C LYS A 116 33.45 -31.98 -5.12
N GLU A 117 33.69 -31.18 -6.15
CA GLU A 117 33.83 -31.66 -7.52
C GLU A 117 35.08 -32.55 -7.70
N ILE A 118 36.22 -32.15 -7.14
CA ILE A 118 37.44 -32.95 -7.17
C ILE A 118 37.22 -34.31 -6.48
N LEU A 119 36.58 -34.30 -5.30
CA LEU A 119 36.26 -35.53 -4.57
C LEU A 119 35.22 -36.40 -5.29
N ARG A 120 34.31 -35.80 -6.07
CA ARG A 120 33.35 -36.54 -6.90
C ARG A 120 34.03 -37.23 -8.07
N GLN A 121 35.00 -36.58 -8.70
CA GLN A 121 35.72 -37.12 -9.87
C GLN A 121 36.78 -38.16 -9.49
N ARG A 122 37.53 -37.90 -8.42
CA ARG A 122 38.71 -38.72 -8.03
C ARG A 122 38.44 -39.63 -6.83
N GLY A 123 37.31 -39.48 -6.15
CA GLY A 123 36.97 -40.26 -4.96
C GLY A 123 37.72 -39.76 -3.71
N SER A 124 38.19 -40.70 -2.89
CA SER A 124 38.91 -40.38 -1.66
C SER A 124 40.33 -39.88 -1.95
N LEU A 125 40.70 -38.72 -1.39
CA LEU A 125 42.04 -38.13 -1.56
C LEU A 125 42.70 -37.89 -0.21
N THR A 126 44.02 -38.02 -0.15
CA THR A 126 44.77 -37.60 1.04
C THR A 126 44.76 -36.08 1.16
N PHE A 127 44.97 -35.57 2.37
CA PHE A 127 45.09 -34.13 2.63
C PHE A 127 46.17 -33.47 1.76
N ALA A 128 47.30 -34.16 1.54
CA ALA A 128 48.39 -33.65 0.71
C ALA A 128 48.03 -33.60 -0.78
N GLU A 129 47.33 -34.61 -1.30
CA GLU A 129 46.87 -34.64 -2.69
C GLU A 129 45.80 -33.61 -2.95
N LEU A 130 44.82 -33.48 -2.04
CA LEU A 130 43.77 -32.47 -2.15
C LEU A 130 44.37 -31.07 -2.13
N ARG A 131 45.33 -30.82 -1.24
CA ARG A 131 46.10 -29.56 -1.17
C ARG A 131 46.78 -29.23 -2.49
N ARG A 132 47.48 -30.20 -3.10
CA ARG A 132 48.15 -30.02 -4.40
C ARG A 132 47.15 -29.78 -5.52
N SER A 133 46.01 -30.47 -5.52
CA SER A 133 45.00 -30.35 -6.57
C SER A 133 44.27 -29.00 -6.56
N MET A 134 44.15 -28.37 -5.39
CA MET A 134 43.50 -27.08 -5.21
C MET A 134 44.49 -25.91 -5.14
N ASP A 135 45.79 -26.19 -5.17
CA ASP A 135 46.88 -25.22 -5.00
C ASP A 135 46.70 -24.30 -3.77
N LEU A 136 46.42 -24.92 -2.61
CA LEU A 136 46.16 -24.20 -1.36
C LEU A 136 47.29 -24.38 -0.35
N ALA A 137 47.47 -23.38 0.54
CA ALA A 137 48.32 -23.56 1.71
C ALA A 137 47.69 -24.60 2.68
N PRO A 138 48.50 -25.32 3.49
CA PRO A 138 47.98 -26.29 4.47
C PRO A 138 46.99 -25.66 5.46
N SER A 139 47.24 -24.43 5.90
CA SER A 139 46.37 -23.68 6.81
C SER A 139 45.04 -23.29 6.15
N GLU A 140 45.07 -22.91 4.88
CA GLU A 140 43.87 -22.58 4.11
C GLU A 140 42.97 -23.80 3.88
N LEU A 141 43.55 -24.95 3.54
CA LEU A 141 42.79 -26.19 3.39
C LEU A 141 42.19 -26.64 4.72
N THR A 142 42.93 -26.49 5.82
CA THR A 142 42.42 -26.80 7.17
C THR A 142 41.21 -25.92 7.50
N ARG A 143 41.32 -24.61 7.25
CA ARG A 143 40.23 -23.66 7.45
C ARG A 143 39.02 -23.96 6.54
N LEU A 144 39.28 -24.38 5.31
CA LEU A 144 38.24 -24.77 4.37
C LEU A 144 37.47 -26.00 4.87
N LEU A 145 38.17 -27.01 5.39
CA LEU A 145 37.56 -28.20 5.97
C LEU A 145 36.80 -27.91 7.27
N GLN A 146 37.23 -26.94 8.07
CA GLN A 146 36.49 -26.52 9.27
C GLN A 146 35.11 -25.95 8.92
N VAL A 147 35.04 -25.16 7.84
CA VAL A 147 33.80 -24.51 7.36
C VAL A 147 33.01 -25.43 6.40
N ALA A 148 33.60 -26.54 5.96
CA ALA A 148 32.94 -27.49 5.09
C ALA A 148 31.77 -28.19 5.81
N ASP A 149 30.75 -28.56 5.04
CA ASP A 149 29.61 -29.30 5.58
C ASP A 149 30.01 -30.76 5.89
N HIS A 150 30.26 -31.04 7.17
CA HIS A 150 30.60 -32.36 7.72
C HIS A 150 29.48 -33.40 7.58
N ARG A 151 28.27 -33.01 7.16
CA ARG A 151 27.22 -33.95 6.74
C ARG A 151 27.52 -34.57 5.38
N SER A 152 28.28 -33.87 4.54
CA SER A 152 28.61 -34.28 3.16
C SER A 152 30.03 -34.84 2.99
N ILE A 153 30.95 -34.47 3.88
CA ILE A 153 32.37 -34.86 3.81
C ILE A 153 32.73 -35.67 5.05
N GLU A 154 33.56 -36.69 4.86
CA GLU A 154 34.12 -37.52 5.90
C GLU A 154 35.65 -37.45 5.86
N ILE A 155 36.24 -37.31 7.04
CA ILE A 155 37.69 -37.29 7.24
C ILE A 155 38.04 -38.52 8.07
N PHE A 156 38.85 -39.41 7.52
CA PHE A 156 39.33 -40.60 8.19
C PHE A 156 40.84 -40.68 8.14
N TYR A 157 41.42 -41.50 9.01
CA TYR A 157 42.84 -41.80 8.98
C TYR A 157 43.10 -43.02 8.11
N ARG A 158 44.18 -43.00 7.34
CA ARG A 158 44.54 -44.12 6.49
C ARG A 158 44.78 -45.37 7.36
N PRO A 159 44.19 -46.53 7.04
CA PRO A 159 44.45 -47.76 7.79
C PRO A 159 45.94 -48.10 7.69
N GLY A 160 46.60 -48.24 8.85
CA GLY A 160 48.05 -48.48 8.95
C GLY A 160 48.92 -47.22 9.10
N ASP A 161 48.43 -46.03 8.74
CA ASP A 161 49.15 -44.76 8.92
C ASP A 161 48.22 -43.66 9.46
N HIS A 162 48.18 -43.57 10.78
CA HIS A 162 47.39 -42.59 11.53
C HIS A 162 47.88 -41.14 11.38
N ARG A 163 48.95 -40.90 10.62
CA ARG A 163 49.43 -39.53 10.33
C ARG A 163 48.79 -38.94 9.08
N GLN A 164 48.21 -39.76 8.20
CA GLN A 164 47.61 -39.31 6.95
C GLN A 164 46.09 -39.21 7.06
N LYS A 165 45.59 -37.96 6.97
CA LYS A 165 44.17 -37.68 6.84
C LYS A 165 43.74 -37.91 5.39
N VAL A 166 42.67 -38.67 5.22
CA VAL A 166 42.01 -38.95 3.94
C VAL A 166 40.61 -38.35 3.99
N ILE A 167 40.23 -37.69 2.91
CA ILE A 167 39.00 -36.92 2.78
C ILE A 167 38.18 -37.57 1.67
N ARG A 168 36.92 -37.90 1.96
CA ARG A 168 35.97 -38.45 0.97
C ARG A 168 34.60 -37.81 1.11
N LEU A 169 33.78 -37.90 0.07
CA LEU A 169 32.36 -37.60 0.18
C LEU A 169 31.65 -38.74 0.91
N LYS A 170 30.73 -38.41 1.82
CA LYS A 170 29.85 -39.40 2.41
C LYS A 170 28.91 -39.94 1.34
N ALA A 171 28.75 -41.26 1.29
CA ALA A 171 27.76 -41.88 0.42
C ALA A 171 26.37 -41.37 0.83
N GLN A 172 25.71 -40.66 -0.07
CA GLN A 172 24.35 -40.21 0.14
C GLN A 172 23.44 -41.43 -0.03
N ILE A 173 22.93 -41.98 1.07
CA ILE A 173 21.90 -43.02 1.01
C ILE A 173 20.68 -42.34 0.36
N ARG A 174 20.30 -42.80 -0.83
CA ARG A 174 19.05 -42.40 -1.49
C ARG A 174 17.89 -43.23 -0.96
#